data_AF-A0A9P6IIP6-F1
#
_entry.id   AF-A0A9P6IIP6-F1
#
_cell.length_a   1.000
_cell.length_b   1.000
_cell.length_c   1.000
_cell.angle_alpha   90.00
_cell.angle_beta   90.00
_cell.angle_gamma   90.00
#
_symmetry.space_group_name_H-M   'P 1'
#
loop_
_entity.id
_entity.type
_entity.pdbx_description
1 polymer ?
#
loop_
_entity_poly.entity_id
_entity_poly.type
_entity_poly.pdbx_seq_one_letter_code
_entity_poly.pdbx_strand_id
1 'polypeptide(L)'
;MDRLRITRNAFSMLLGICPVLDHIDICNTVLESSVFTDNYQHARLSKLTAPIEQVFRVDPILVNAPSLLVHFPNLSQWETWQASPTPNVDIKIVNKEIRRCCPSCTAIHVRPSTLPIASMLVYGFKALTEICHQDTLTAIMTTLPRDFHSNQLFTLEDHLATSSWIVQFILRQCPRLKIISLPTFAMNMSDVNEIEWMCDDLEVLHVRIKGLETKEQINEVLKRWVDGKKAKVSTRKANLMDKSNPTANDSQHSLSSNPALKAPIEILVARHLLKFEKLHTVWLGHQTLFSPH
;
A
#
# COMPACT_ATOMS: atom_id res chain seq x y z
N MET A 1 -6.89 -20.73 21.96
CA MET A 1 -6.84 -21.56 20.74
C MET A 1 -5.46 -22.15 20.66
N ASP A 2 -5.37 -23.47 20.61
CA ASP A 2 -4.09 -24.15 20.48
C ASP A 2 -3.51 -23.91 19.08
N ARG A 3 -2.20 -23.63 19.02
CA ARG A 3 -1.48 -23.42 17.76
C ARG A 3 -0.90 -24.74 17.27
N LEU A 4 -1.01 -25.00 15.97
CA LEU A 4 -0.38 -26.15 15.35
C LEU A 4 1.14 -26.00 15.43
N ARG A 5 1.85 -26.96 16.01
CA ARG A 5 3.32 -26.97 16.05
C ARG A 5 3.84 -27.96 15.03
N ILE A 6 4.74 -27.51 14.18
CA ILE A 6 5.36 -28.35 13.16
C ILE A 6 6.82 -27.95 12.99
N THR A 7 7.71 -28.92 12.82
CA THR A 7 9.11 -28.63 12.53
C THR A 7 9.25 -28.04 11.14
N ARG A 8 10.26 -27.20 10.92
CA ARG A 8 10.52 -26.65 9.59
C ARG A 8 10.79 -27.72 8.54
N ASN A 9 11.44 -28.82 8.91
CA ASN A 9 11.63 -29.95 8.00
C ASN A 9 10.30 -30.58 7.58
N ALA A 10 9.40 -30.84 8.53
CA ALA A 10 8.07 -31.36 8.22
C ALA A 10 7.25 -30.38 7.37
N PHE A 11 7.36 -29.07 7.63
CA PHE A 11 6.75 -28.04 6.78
C PHE A 11 7.30 -28.07 5.34
N SER A 12 8.62 -28.18 5.18
CA SER A 12 9.29 -28.34 3.88
C SER A 12 8.80 -29.58 3.13
N MET A 13 8.65 -30.72 3.83
CA MET A 13 8.10 -31.95 3.24
C MET A 13 6.64 -31.78 2.80
N LEU A 14 5.80 -31.10 3.59
CA LEU A 14 4.41 -30.80 3.21
C LEU A 14 4.35 -29.94 1.93
N LEU A 15 5.24 -28.95 1.81
CA LEU A 15 5.37 -28.16 0.58
C LEU A 15 5.77 -29.05 -0.62
N GLY A 16 6.59 -30.08 -0.42
CA GLY A 16 6.96 -31.06 -1.44
C GLY A 16 5.79 -31.93 -1.92
N ILE A 17 4.89 -32.28 -1.01
CA ILE A 17 3.74 -33.17 -1.30
C ILE A 17 2.59 -32.40 -1.98
N CYS A 18 2.58 -31.08 -1.88
CA CYS A 18 1.49 -30.22 -2.36
C CYS A 18 1.91 -29.32 -3.55
N PRO A 19 2.41 -29.85 -4.68
CA PRO A 19 3.04 -29.05 -5.74
C PRO A 19 2.09 -28.05 -6.44
N VAL A 20 0.78 -28.23 -6.31
CA VAL A 20 -0.25 -27.35 -6.88
C VAL A 20 -0.61 -26.16 -5.97
N LEU A 21 -0.06 -26.11 -4.75
CA LEU A 21 -0.35 -25.05 -3.78
C LEU A 21 0.15 -23.70 -4.30
N ASP A 22 -0.74 -22.72 -4.36
CA ASP A 22 -0.44 -21.35 -4.79
C ASP A 22 -0.49 -20.34 -3.64
N HIS A 23 -1.18 -20.70 -2.55
CA HIS A 23 -1.34 -19.89 -1.36
C HIS A 23 -1.13 -20.70 -0.08
N ILE A 24 -0.43 -20.13 0.90
CA ILE A 24 -0.29 -20.71 2.23
C ILE A 24 -0.58 -19.68 3.32
N ASP A 25 -1.32 -20.11 4.34
CA ASP A 25 -1.62 -19.35 5.54
C ASP A 25 -1.09 -20.12 6.76
N ILE A 26 -0.18 -19.48 7.51
CA ILE A 26 0.41 -20.02 8.74
C ILE A 26 0.10 -19.16 9.98
N CYS A 27 -0.99 -18.39 9.97
CA CYS A 27 -1.42 -17.54 11.09
C CYS A 27 -1.43 -18.26 12.46
N ASN A 28 -1.86 -19.52 12.46
CA ASN A 28 -2.07 -20.33 13.67
C ASN A 28 -1.09 -21.49 13.80
N THR A 29 0.01 -21.43 13.03
CA THR A 29 1.06 -22.44 13.07
C THR A 29 2.26 -21.86 13.83
N VAL A 30 3.04 -22.69 14.50
CA VAL A 30 4.35 -22.34 15.05
C VAL A 30 5.35 -23.28 14.38
N LEU A 31 6.25 -22.68 13.59
CA LEU A 31 7.33 -23.42 12.95
C LEU A 31 8.45 -23.60 13.97
N GLU A 32 8.60 -24.82 14.46
CA GLU A 32 9.68 -25.18 15.36
C GLU A 32 10.97 -25.40 14.55
N SER A 33 12.06 -24.95 15.15
CA SER A 33 13.39 -25.19 14.62
C SER A 33 13.70 -26.68 14.58
N SER A 34 14.35 -27.10 13.49
CA SER A 34 14.94 -28.41 13.36
C SER A 34 16.25 -28.27 12.59
N VAL A 35 17.16 -29.23 12.72
CA VAL A 35 18.35 -29.31 11.86
C VAL A 35 17.84 -29.27 10.42
N PHE A 36 18.18 -28.19 9.74
CA PHE A 36 17.61 -27.87 8.45
C PHE A 36 18.47 -28.55 7.38
N THR A 37 17.96 -29.62 6.78
CA THR A 37 18.74 -30.46 5.85
C THR A 37 18.50 -30.08 4.39
N ASP A 38 17.29 -29.65 4.01
CA ASP A 38 16.92 -29.41 2.61
C ASP A 38 16.16 -28.10 2.36
N ASN A 39 16.70 -27.29 1.44
CA ASN A 39 16.07 -26.08 0.91
C ASN A 39 15.09 -26.42 -0.23
N TYR A 40 14.02 -27.17 0.06
CA TYR A 40 12.96 -27.36 -0.93
C TYR A 40 12.37 -26.01 -1.34
N GLN A 41 12.30 -25.73 -2.64
CA GLN A 41 11.73 -24.50 -3.17
C GLN A 41 10.41 -24.80 -3.87
N HIS A 42 9.33 -24.19 -3.39
CA HIS A 42 8.00 -24.41 -3.93
C HIS A 42 7.79 -23.60 -5.22
N ALA A 43 7.70 -24.29 -6.36
CA ALA A 43 7.66 -23.66 -7.68
C ALA A 43 6.40 -22.82 -7.96
N ARG A 44 5.25 -23.13 -7.35
CA ARG A 44 3.97 -22.46 -7.66
C ARG A 44 3.44 -21.49 -6.61
N LEU A 45 4.06 -21.45 -5.44
CA LEU A 45 3.51 -20.70 -4.32
C LEU A 45 3.79 -19.22 -4.54
N SER A 46 2.71 -18.45 -4.67
CA SER A 46 2.76 -17.04 -5.03
C SER A 46 2.18 -16.12 -3.95
N LYS A 47 1.51 -16.68 -2.93
CA LYS A 47 0.90 -15.93 -1.83
C LYS A 47 1.24 -16.55 -0.46
N LEU A 48 1.72 -15.72 0.47
CA LEU A 48 2.03 -16.12 1.85
C LEU A 48 1.26 -15.24 2.83
N THR A 49 0.61 -15.84 3.81
CA THR A 49 0.05 -15.15 4.99
C THR A 49 0.76 -15.67 6.24
N ALA A 50 1.60 -14.84 6.85
CA ALA A 50 2.44 -15.25 7.98
C ALA A 50 2.89 -14.05 8.83
N PRO A 51 3.01 -14.20 10.16
CA PRO A 51 3.58 -13.15 10.98
C PRO A 51 5.08 -12.98 10.68
N ILE A 52 5.58 -11.75 10.74
CA ILE A 52 6.96 -11.42 10.39
C ILE A 52 7.96 -12.22 11.23
N GLU A 53 7.63 -12.49 12.49
CA GLU A 53 8.49 -13.26 13.38
C GLU A 53 8.64 -14.72 12.92
N GLN A 54 7.59 -15.35 12.37
CA GLN A 54 7.74 -16.73 11.87
C GLN A 54 8.54 -16.80 10.57
N VAL A 55 8.50 -15.74 9.77
CA VAL A 55 9.24 -15.67 8.51
C VAL A 55 10.74 -15.46 8.76
N PHE A 56 11.11 -14.67 9.77
CA PHE A 56 12.49 -14.25 10.02
C PHE A 56 13.12 -14.77 11.31
N ARG A 57 12.34 -15.29 12.25
CA ARG A 57 12.79 -15.81 13.54
C ARG A 57 12.16 -17.16 13.82
N VAL A 58 12.67 -18.18 13.15
CA VAL A 58 12.24 -19.55 13.38
C VAL A 58 12.80 -20.09 14.71
N ASP A 59 13.91 -19.54 15.21
CA ASP A 59 14.54 -20.02 16.45
C ASP A 59 15.38 -18.94 17.16
N PRO A 60 15.17 -18.66 18.46
CA PRO A 60 16.11 -17.84 19.24
C PRO A 60 17.49 -18.48 19.43
N ILE A 61 17.61 -19.81 19.26
CA ILE A 61 18.86 -20.56 19.45
C ILE A 61 19.72 -20.51 18.18
N LEU A 62 19.11 -20.57 16.99
CA LEU A 62 19.82 -20.51 15.71
C LEU A 62 19.86 -19.08 15.16
N VAL A 63 20.87 -18.32 15.59
CA VAL A 63 21.11 -16.92 15.16
C VAL A 63 21.18 -16.75 13.63
N ASN A 64 21.50 -17.83 12.90
CA ASN A 64 21.69 -17.82 11.45
C ASN A 64 20.71 -18.73 10.68
N ALA A 65 19.55 -19.07 11.25
CA ALA A 65 18.55 -19.82 10.50
C ALA A 65 18.10 -19.02 9.25
N PRO A 66 18.03 -19.65 8.05
CA PRO A 66 17.60 -18.96 6.84
C PRO A 66 16.16 -18.46 7.01
N SER A 67 15.74 -17.39 6.33
CA SER A 67 14.34 -16.99 6.32
C SER A 67 13.45 -18.09 5.73
N LEU A 68 12.18 -18.17 6.15
CA LEU A 68 11.17 -19.03 5.52
C LEU A 68 10.99 -18.70 4.03
N LEU A 69 11.30 -17.46 3.63
CA LEU A 69 11.21 -17.00 2.25
C LEU A 69 12.07 -17.82 1.27
N VAL A 70 13.12 -18.52 1.74
CA VAL A 70 13.95 -19.39 0.89
C VAL A 70 13.15 -20.47 0.17
N HIS A 71 11.97 -20.83 0.71
CA HIS A 71 11.07 -21.83 0.14
C HIS A 71 10.14 -21.28 -0.94
N PHE A 72 10.09 -19.96 -1.17
CA PHE A 72 9.05 -19.31 -1.99
C PHE A 72 9.61 -18.39 -3.09
N PRO A 73 10.41 -18.91 -4.05
CA PRO A 73 11.06 -18.09 -5.07
C PRO A 73 10.10 -17.27 -5.94
N ASN A 74 8.86 -17.74 -6.12
CA ASN A 74 7.83 -17.11 -6.93
C ASN A 74 6.79 -16.34 -6.10
N LEU A 75 7.12 -16.01 -4.85
CA LEU A 75 6.23 -15.23 -3.99
C LEU A 75 5.98 -13.85 -4.60
N SER A 76 4.72 -13.56 -4.90
CA SER A 76 4.25 -12.31 -5.50
C SER A 76 3.49 -11.42 -4.50
N GLN A 77 2.82 -12.04 -3.52
CA GLN A 77 2.03 -11.36 -2.50
C GLN A 77 2.40 -11.88 -1.12
N TRP A 78 2.64 -10.98 -0.18
CA TRP A 78 2.90 -11.34 1.21
C TRP A 78 2.02 -10.53 2.16
N GLU A 79 1.18 -11.23 2.90
CA GLU A 79 0.40 -10.68 3.99
C GLU A 79 1.08 -10.98 5.33
N THR A 80 1.37 -9.93 6.10
CA THR A 80 2.19 -10.01 7.30
C THR A 80 1.67 -9.13 8.42
N TRP A 81 2.07 -9.46 9.64
CA TRP A 81 1.81 -8.68 10.85
C TRP A 81 2.84 -9.01 11.92
N GLN A 82 2.89 -8.19 12.95
CA GLN A 82 3.70 -8.47 14.13
C GLN A 82 2.84 -9.20 15.17
N ALA A 83 3.18 -10.45 15.46
CA ALA A 83 2.45 -11.26 16.43
C ALA A 83 2.89 -11.02 17.88
N SER A 84 4.08 -10.44 18.10
CA SER A 84 4.69 -10.29 19.42
C SER A 84 5.36 -8.92 19.62
N PRO A 85 5.37 -8.38 20.85
CA PRO A 85 6.06 -7.12 21.19
C PRO A 85 7.60 -7.22 21.21
N THR A 86 8.15 -8.39 20.93
CA THR A 86 9.60 -8.67 21.05
C THR A 86 10.42 -7.87 20.04
N PRO A 87 11.73 -7.62 20.28
CA PRO A 87 12.49 -6.59 19.58
C PRO A 87 12.44 -6.78 18.07
N ASN A 88 12.25 -5.69 17.33
CA ASN A 88 12.08 -5.67 15.87
C ASN A 88 13.04 -6.61 15.14
N VAL A 89 12.52 -7.41 14.19
CA VAL A 89 13.36 -7.98 13.13
C VAL A 89 14.03 -6.80 12.43
N ASP A 90 15.36 -6.82 12.29
CA ASP A 90 16.05 -5.74 11.58
C ASP A 90 15.50 -5.67 10.16
N ILE A 91 14.90 -4.53 9.84
CA ILE A 91 14.28 -4.33 8.56
C ILE A 91 15.27 -4.52 7.42
N LYS A 92 16.55 -4.15 7.60
CA LYS A 92 17.58 -4.38 6.58
C LYS A 92 17.74 -5.87 6.23
N ILE A 93 17.55 -6.75 7.20
CA ILE A 93 17.57 -8.21 7.00
C ILE A 93 16.33 -8.64 6.21
N VAL A 94 15.14 -8.12 6.58
CA VAL A 94 13.88 -8.36 5.85
C VAL A 94 14.04 -7.99 4.37
N ASN A 95 14.59 -6.80 4.09
CA ASN A 95 14.84 -6.32 2.73
C ASN A 95 15.75 -7.24 1.95
N LYS A 96 16.91 -7.55 2.55
CA LYS A 96 17.93 -8.38 1.92
C LYS A 96 17.37 -9.74 1.56
N GLU A 97 16.59 -10.34 2.44
CA GLU A 97 15.99 -11.65 2.23
C GLU A 97 14.84 -11.63 1.22
N ILE A 98 13.96 -10.63 1.22
CA ILE A 98 12.89 -10.53 0.20
C ILE A 98 13.50 -10.35 -1.19
N ARG A 99 14.48 -9.45 -1.35
CA ARG A 99 15.16 -9.27 -2.63
C ARG A 99 15.89 -10.53 -3.10
N ARG A 100 16.52 -11.25 -2.16
CA ARG A 100 17.31 -12.46 -2.45
C ARG A 100 16.42 -13.66 -2.76
N CYS A 101 15.36 -13.86 -1.99
CA CYS A 101 14.54 -15.07 -2.03
C CYS A 101 13.28 -14.90 -2.87
N CYS A 102 12.70 -13.70 -2.96
CA CYS A 102 11.39 -13.44 -3.58
C CYS A 102 11.45 -12.24 -4.54
N PRO A 103 12.27 -12.29 -5.61
CA PRO A 103 12.46 -11.15 -6.52
C PRO A 103 11.17 -10.72 -7.23
N SER A 104 10.19 -11.61 -7.32
CA SER A 104 8.88 -11.36 -7.95
C SER A 104 7.83 -10.77 -7.00
N CYS A 105 8.19 -10.42 -5.76
CA CYS A 105 7.24 -9.89 -4.78
C CYS A 105 6.78 -8.47 -5.18
N THR A 106 5.50 -8.31 -5.50
CA THR A 106 4.91 -7.05 -6.01
C THR A 106 3.84 -6.46 -5.11
N ALA A 107 3.38 -7.18 -4.08
CA ALA A 107 2.37 -6.72 -3.14
C ALA A 107 2.69 -7.15 -1.71
N ILE A 108 2.64 -6.19 -0.78
CA ILE A 108 2.79 -6.46 0.66
C ILE A 108 1.58 -5.87 1.38
N HIS A 109 0.91 -6.74 2.13
CA HIS A 109 -0.28 -6.43 2.91
C HIS A 109 0.08 -6.50 4.39
N VAL A 110 -0.02 -5.39 5.11
CA VAL A 110 0.32 -5.37 6.53
C VAL A 110 -0.96 -5.34 7.36
N ARG A 111 -1.24 -6.41 8.11
CA ARG A 111 -2.38 -6.42 9.04
C ARG A 111 -2.05 -5.58 10.28
N PRO A 112 -3.05 -4.91 10.87
CA PRO A 112 -2.88 -4.19 12.10
C PRO A 112 -2.46 -5.12 13.23
N SER A 113 -1.33 -4.80 13.88
CA SER A 113 -0.94 -5.36 15.16
C SER A 113 -1.45 -4.49 16.31
N THR A 114 -1.55 -5.04 17.51
CA THR A 114 -1.80 -4.27 18.75
C THR A 114 -0.65 -3.33 19.11
N LEU A 115 0.50 -3.53 18.49
CA LEU A 115 1.67 -2.65 18.60
C LEU A 115 1.53 -1.46 17.65
N PRO A 116 2.20 -0.33 17.93
CA PRO A 116 2.16 0.83 17.05
C PRO A 116 2.67 0.45 15.66
N ILE A 117 1.71 0.13 14.78
CA ILE A 117 1.85 -0.16 13.35
C ILE A 117 2.67 0.94 12.68
N ALA A 118 2.56 2.16 13.22
CA ALA A 118 3.40 3.30 12.93
C ALA A 118 4.88 2.93 12.88
N SER A 119 5.44 2.19 13.84
CA SER A 119 6.88 1.88 13.86
C SER A 119 7.27 0.92 12.73
N MET A 120 6.52 -0.16 12.53
CA MET A 120 6.80 -1.13 11.47
C MET A 120 6.59 -0.51 10.09
N LEU A 121 5.64 0.41 9.93
CA LEU A 121 5.42 1.11 8.67
C LEU A 121 6.36 2.30 8.50
N VAL A 122 6.79 3.00 9.54
CA VAL A 122 7.71 4.15 9.43
C VAL A 122 9.13 3.68 9.14
N TYR A 123 9.62 2.71 9.92
CA TYR A 123 10.91 2.08 9.67
C TYR A 123 10.84 1.13 8.49
N GLY A 124 9.72 0.42 8.36
CA GLY A 124 9.48 -0.49 7.25
C GLY A 124 9.19 0.21 5.95
N PHE A 125 8.64 1.43 5.84
CA PHE A 125 8.37 2.03 4.53
C PHE A 125 9.56 2.71 3.90
N LYS A 126 10.40 3.40 4.69
CA LYS A 126 11.72 3.83 4.22
C LYS A 126 12.49 2.62 3.71
N ALA A 127 12.39 1.52 4.45
CA ALA A 127 12.89 0.25 4.00
C ALA A 127 12.06 -0.33 2.85
N LEU A 128 10.74 -0.20 2.71
CA LEU A 128 9.90 -0.91 1.73
C LEU A 128 10.06 -0.36 0.33
N THR A 129 10.26 0.95 0.22
CA THR A 129 10.75 1.60 -0.99
C THR A 129 12.19 1.18 -1.33
N GLU A 130 12.94 0.67 -0.35
CA GLU A 130 14.16 -0.10 -0.59
C GLU A 130 13.87 -1.63 -0.72
N ILE A 131 12.81 -2.23 -0.19
CA ILE A 131 12.55 -3.69 -0.15
C ILE A 131 12.06 -4.17 -1.49
N CYS A 132 10.98 -3.55 -1.95
CA CYS A 132 10.31 -3.91 -3.16
C CYS A 132 11.00 -3.19 -4.29
N HIS A 133 11.15 -3.85 -5.44
CA HIS A 133 11.55 -3.15 -6.64
C HIS A 133 10.56 -2.00 -6.82
N GLN A 134 11.07 -0.77 -6.70
CA GLN A 134 10.33 0.46 -6.94
C GLN A 134 9.54 0.36 -8.26
N ASP A 135 10.15 -0.33 -9.22
CA ASP A 135 9.62 -0.60 -10.56
C ASP A 135 8.59 -1.74 -10.65
N THR A 136 8.35 -2.52 -9.61
CA THR A 136 7.38 -3.64 -9.64
C THR A 136 6.28 -3.55 -8.58
N LEU A 137 6.43 -2.68 -7.58
CA LEU A 137 5.44 -2.53 -6.51
C LEU A 137 4.13 -1.97 -7.07
N THR A 138 3.07 -2.78 -7.03
CA THR A 138 1.76 -2.40 -7.56
C THR A 138 0.74 -2.10 -6.48
N ALA A 139 0.91 -2.65 -5.27
CA ALA A 139 -0.06 -2.47 -4.20
C ALA A 139 0.61 -2.39 -2.82
N ILE A 140 0.17 -1.42 -2.02
CA ILE A 140 0.47 -1.30 -0.60
C ILE A 140 -0.84 -1.13 0.16
N MET A 141 -1.11 -2.04 1.08
CA MET A 141 -2.37 -2.03 1.82
C MET A 141 -2.12 -2.31 3.30
N THR A 142 -2.75 -1.54 4.16
CA THR A 142 -3.01 -1.92 5.55
C THR A 142 -4.47 -2.29 5.69
N THR A 143 -4.77 -3.24 6.58
CA THR A 143 -6.16 -3.60 6.82
C THR A 143 -6.89 -2.42 7.44
N LEU A 144 -8.05 -2.13 6.88
CA LEU A 144 -8.99 -1.18 7.46
C LEU A 144 -9.40 -1.69 8.86
N PRO A 145 -9.48 -0.82 9.88
CA PRO A 145 -10.08 -1.20 11.15
C PRO A 145 -11.48 -1.81 10.92
N ARG A 146 -11.92 -2.79 11.71
CA ARG A 146 -13.26 -3.40 11.52
C ARG A 146 -14.38 -2.36 11.58
N ASP A 147 -14.14 -1.26 12.29
CA ASP A 147 -15.06 -0.13 12.44
C ASP A 147 -15.05 0.83 11.24
N PHE A 148 -14.37 0.49 10.14
CA PHE A 148 -14.33 1.29 8.92
C PHE A 148 -15.71 1.51 8.28
N HIS A 149 -16.67 0.63 8.57
CA HIS A 149 -18.06 0.79 8.13
C HIS A 149 -18.90 1.65 9.07
N SER A 150 -18.36 2.04 10.23
CA SER A 150 -19.03 3.00 11.08
C SER A 150 -18.97 4.37 10.42
N ASN A 151 -20.10 5.09 10.36
CA ASN A 151 -20.14 6.48 9.88
C ASN A 151 -19.39 7.46 10.80
N GLN A 152 -18.55 6.97 11.72
CA GLN A 152 -17.81 7.76 12.68
C GLN A 152 -16.49 8.23 12.06
N LEU A 153 -16.13 9.48 12.36
CA LEU A 153 -14.84 10.03 12.01
C LEU A 153 -13.79 9.38 12.92
N PHE A 154 -12.81 8.70 12.33
CA PHE A 154 -11.68 8.19 13.08
C PHE A 154 -10.90 9.38 13.66
N THR A 155 -10.76 9.50 14.97
CA THR A 155 -9.77 10.41 15.56
C THR A 155 -8.38 9.83 15.30
N LEU A 156 -7.49 10.61 14.71
CA LEU A 156 -6.12 10.17 14.44
C LEU A 156 -5.33 10.23 15.75
N GLU A 157 -4.70 9.13 16.14
CA GLU A 157 -3.69 9.21 17.19
C GLU A 157 -2.49 10.01 16.66
N ASP A 158 -2.07 11.05 17.40
CA ASP A 158 -1.02 12.00 17.00
C ASP A 158 0.29 11.34 16.54
N HIS A 159 0.59 10.15 17.06
CA HIS A 159 1.80 9.39 16.72
C HIS A 159 1.88 9.00 15.23
N LEU A 160 0.74 8.89 14.54
CA LEU A 160 0.69 8.60 13.10
C LEU A 160 0.72 9.88 12.25
N ALA A 161 0.39 11.04 12.84
CA ALA A 161 0.39 12.32 12.15
C ALA A 161 1.82 12.79 11.76
N THR A 162 2.84 12.37 12.52
CA THR A 162 4.26 12.66 12.24
C THR A 162 4.81 11.87 11.05
N SER A 163 4.06 10.87 10.58
CA SER A 163 4.48 9.93 9.54
C SER A 163 3.87 10.25 8.17
N SER A 164 3.33 11.45 7.99
CA SER A 164 2.63 11.90 6.77
C SER A 164 3.52 11.86 5.52
N TRP A 165 4.81 12.10 5.69
CA TRP A 165 5.80 12.15 4.60
C TRP A 165 6.00 10.80 3.92
N ILE A 166 5.72 9.68 4.60
CA ILE A 166 5.92 8.33 4.06
C ILE A 166 5.00 8.05 2.88
N VAL A 167 3.74 8.47 2.97
CA VAL A 167 2.78 8.26 1.89
C VAL A 167 3.22 9.03 0.64
N GLN A 168 3.69 10.27 0.80
CA GLN A 168 4.27 11.06 -0.30
C GLN A 168 5.48 10.35 -0.90
N PHE A 169 6.36 9.85 -0.05
CA PHE A 169 7.58 9.18 -0.47
C PHE A 169 7.28 7.91 -1.29
N ILE A 170 6.33 7.09 -0.85
CA ILE A 170 5.84 5.91 -1.59
C ILE A 170 5.32 6.33 -2.98
N LEU A 171 4.41 7.30 -3.03
CA LEU A 171 3.77 7.75 -4.27
C LEU A 171 4.77 8.36 -5.26
N ARG A 172 5.88 8.90 -4.74
CA ARG A 172 7.01 9.41 -5.53
C ARG A 172 7.93 8.30 -6.03
N GLN A 173 8.21 7.28 -5.22
CA GLN A 173 9.22 6.28 -5.54
C GLN A 173 8.67 5.08 -6.32
N CYS A 174 7.34 4.89 -6.38
CA CYS A 174 6.74 3.69 -6.96
C CYS A 174 5.87 4.04 -8.19
N PRO A 175 6.46 4.17 -9.38
CA PRO A 175 5.74 4.60 -10.58
C PRO A 175 4.67 3.59 -11.04
N ARG A 176 4.81 2.31 -10.69
CA ARG A 176 3.84 1.25 -11.02
C ARG A 176 2.77 1.05 -9.95
N LEU A 177 2.72 1.89 -8.92
CA LEU A 177 1.76 1.74 -7.84
C LEU A 177 0.34 2.01 -8.35
N LYS A 178 -0.54 1.01 -8.17
CA LYS A 178 -1.95 1.06 -8.54
C LYS A 178 -2.85 1.22 -7.34
N ILE A 179 -2.48 0.60 -6.22
CA ILE A 179 -3.31 0.56 -5.02
C ILE A 179 -2.48 1.07 -3.85
N ILE A 180 -2.97 2.14 -3.22
CA ILE A 180 -2.49 2.57 -1.91
C ILE A 180 -3.69 2.62 -0.95
N SER A 181 -3.63 1.83 0.11
CA SER A 181 -4.66 1.80 1.14
C SER A 181 -4.02 1.88 2.50
N LEU A 182 -3.87 3.11 3.00
CA LEU A 182 -3.23 3.47 4.26
C LEU A 182 -4.20 4.33 5.10
N PRO A 183 -5.36 3.76 5.53
CA PRO A 183 -6.42 4.50 6.22
C PRO A 183 -5.99 5.22 7.51
N THR A 184 -4.94 4.72 8.14
CA THR A 184 -4.41 5.25 9.40
C THR A 184 -3.40 6.39 9.18
N PHE A 185 -3.08 6.75 7.94
CA PHE A 185 -2.09 7.78 7.62
C PHE A 185 -2.77 9.04 7.09
N ALA A 186 -2.36 10.19 7.62
CA ALA A 186 -2.83 11.49 7.15
C ALA A 186 -1.74 12.22 6.38
N MET A 187 -2.02 12.57 5.12
CA MET A 187 -1.15 13.35 4.25
C MET A 187 -1.37 14.84 4.47
N ASN A 188 -0.32 15.63 4.29
CA ASN A 188 -0.42 17.08 4.27
C ASN A 188 -0.42 17.59 2.82
N MET A 189 -1.40 18.39 2.43
CA MET A 189 -1.50 18.91 1.06
C MET A 189 -0.44 19.96 0.72
N SER A 190 0.18 20.62 1.71
CA SER A 190 1.36 21.45 1.43
C SER A 190 2.45 20.59 0.78
N ASP A 191 2.73 19.44 1.39
CA ASP A 191 3.78 18.51 0.95
C ASP A 191 3.44 17.88 -0.41
N VAL A 192 2.14 17.61 -0.67
CA VAL A 192 1.65 17.09 -1.96
C VAL A 192 1.93 18.07 -3.11
N ASN A 193 1.83 19.38 -2.86
CA ASN A 193 1.99 20.37 -3.91
C ASN A 193 3.46 20.63 -4.26
N GLU A 194 4.38 20.34 -3.34
CA GLU A 194 5.82 20.51 -3.55
C GLU A 194 6.45 19.33 -4.33
N ILE A 195 5.81 18.16 -4.30
CA ILE A 195 6.39 16.91 -4.81
C ILE A 195 5.42 16.23 -5.78
N GLU A 196 5.86 16.06 -7.02
CA GLU A 196 5.11 15.30 -8.03
C GLU A 196 5.10 13.79 -7.70
N TRP A 197 3.91 13.19 -7.80
CA TRP A 197 3.73 11.75 -7.65
C TRP A 197 4.03 11.06 -8.99
N MET A 198 4.73 9.93 -8.94
CA MET A 198 5.16 9.21 -10.15
C MET A 198 4.17 8.10 -10.58
N CYS A 199 3.12 7.86 -9.79
CA CYS A 199 2.16 6.77 -9.98
C CYS A 199 0.98 7.19 -10.88
N ASP A 200 1.24 7.35 -12.18
CA ASP A 200 0.21 7.71 -13.18
C ASP A 200 -0.93 6.67 -13.25
N ASP A 201 -0.60 5.43 -12.89
CA ASP A 201 -1.49 4.28 -12.92
C ASP A 201 -2.26 4.04 -11.61
N LEU A 202 -2.30 5.03 -10.71
CA LEU A 202 -3.03 4.91 -9.46
C LEU A 202 -4.53 4.71 -9.69
N GLU A 203 -5.06 3.58 -9.25
CA GLU A 203 -6.44 3.11 -9.39
C GLU A 203 -7.24 3.30 -8.09
N VAL A 204 -6.60 3.05 -6.94
CA VAL A 204 -7.22 3.09 -5.60
C VAL A 204 -6.37 3.90 -4.63
N LEU A 205 -6.99 4.88 -3.97
CA LEU A 205 -6.38 5.74 -2.95
C LEU A 205 -7.22 5.77 -1.68
N HIS A 206 -6.78 5.12 -0.61
CA HIS A 206 -7.35 5.27 0.73
C HIS A 206 -6.32 5.88 1.67
N VAL A 207 -6.48 7.16 1.97
CA VAL A 207 -5.61 7.92 2.87
C VAL A 207 -6.45 8.93 3.63
N ARG A 208 -5.90 9.59 4.65
CA ARG A 208 -6.51 10.79 5.23
C ARG A 208 -5.78 12.01 4.75
N ILE A 209 -6.42 13.18 4.80
CA ILE A 209 -5.78 14.46 4.49
C ILE A 209 -5.90 15.38 5.71
N LYS A 210 -4.79 15.96 6.16
CA LYS A 210 -4.78 16.98 7.23
C LYS A 210 -5.60 18.19 6.80
N GLY A 211 -6.50 18.66 7.67
CA GLY A 211 -7.44 19.74 7.38
C GLY A 211 -8.76 19.30 6.72
N LEU A 212 -8.95 18.02 6.40
CA LEU A 212 -10.25 17.43 6.07
C LEU A 212 -10.76 16.61 7.26
N GLU A 213 -11.28 17.32 8.26
CA GLU A 213 -11.63 16.71 9.56
C GLU A 213 -13.11 16.40 9.68
N THR A 214 -13.96 17.07 8.90
CA THR A 214 -15.41 16.85 8.94
C THR A 214 -15.91 16.03 7.74
N LYS A 215 -17.05 15.38 7.95
CA LYS A 215 -17.77 14.64 6.91
C LYS A 215 -18.13 15.54 5.73
N GLU A 216 -18.53 16.77 6.00
CA GLU A 216 -18.95 17.77 5.01
C GLU A 216 -17.79 18.14 4.09
N GLN A 217 -16.61 18.40 4.67
CA GLN A 217 -15.40 18.70 3.89
C GLN A 217 -14.99 17.53 2.99
N ILE A 218 -14.99 16.30 3.54
CA ILE A 218 -14.67 15.08 2.78
C ILE A 218 -15.68 14.89 1.64
N ASN A 219 -16.97 15.02 1.91
CA ASN A 219 -18.02 14.86 0.90
C ASN A 219 -17.92 15.93 -0.20
N GLU A 220 -17.57 17.17 0.15
CA GLU A 220 -17.39 18.25 -0.80
C GLU A 220 -16.21 17.96 -1.75
N VAL A 221 -15.08 17.43 -1.23
CA VAL A 221 -13.96 16.97 -2.06
C VAL A 221 -14.37 15.88 -3.02
N LEU A 222 -15.01 14.83 -2.51
CA LEU A 222 -15.42 13.67 -3.29
C LEU A 222 -16.42 14.05 -4.38
N LYS A 223 -17.38 14.93 -4.06
CA LYS A 223 -18.34 15.47 -5.02
C LYS A 223 -17.63 16.22 -6.15
N ARG A 224 -16.73 17.16 -5.82
CA ARG A 224 -15.96 17.92 -6.81
C ARG A 224 -15.10 17.04 -7.70
N TRP A 225 -14.50 15.99 -7.13
CA TRP A 225 -13.71 15.03 -7.90
C TRP A 225 -14.59 14.27 -8.92
N VAL A 226 -15.75 13.77 -8.51
CA VAL A 226 -16.72 13.10 -9.41
C VAL A 226 -17.21 14.04 -10.51
N ASP A 227 -17.62 15.24 -10.15
CA ASP A 227 -18.12 16.23 -11.11
C ASP A 227 -17.02 16.64 -12.11
N GLY A 228 -15.79 16.79 -11.64
CA GLY A 228 -14.62 17.05 -12.49
C GLY A 228 -14.31 15.89 -13.44
N LYS A 229 -14.44 14.63 -13.00
CA LYS A 229 -14.30 13.45 -13.88
C LYS A 229 -15.38 13.43 -14.96
N LYS A 230 -16.64 13.67 -14.59
CA LYS A 230 -17.76 13.76 -15.55
C LYS A 230 -17.54 14.86 -16.58
N ALA A 231 -17.12 16.05 -16.14
CA ALA A 231 -16.82 17.17 -17.03
C ALA A 231 -15.73 16.80 -18.05
N LYS A 232 -14.62 16.17 -17.61
CA LYS A 232 -13.55 15.69 -18.51
C LYS A 232 -14.07 14.70 -19.56
N VAL A 233 -14.95 13.77 -19.18
CA VAL A 233 -15.55 12.81 -20.11
C VAL A 233 -16.43 13.52 -21.14
N SER A 234 -17.27 14.46 -20.71
CA SER A 234 -18.12 15.26 -21.60
C SER A 234 -17.29 16.10 -22.58
N THR A 235 -16.23 16.76 -22.12
CA THR A 235 -15.33 17.53 -22.99
C THR A 235 -14.61 16.63 -24.00
N ARG A 236 -14.14 15.44 -23.58
CA ARG A 236 -13.53 14.46 -24.51
C ARG A 236 -14.52 14.02 -25.58
N LYS A 237 -15.78 13.75 -25.22
CA LYS A 237 -16.85 13.38 -26.17
C LYS A 237 -17.18 14.53 -27.14
N ALA A 238 -17.29 15.75 -26.65
CA ALA A 238 -17.52 16.93 -27.50
C ALA A 238 -16.37 17.13 -28.49
N ASN A 239 -15.12 17.05 -28.03
CA ASN A 239 -13.93 17.18 -28.90
C ASN A 239 -13.81 16.03 -29.93
N LEU A 240 -14.35 14.84 -29.63
CA LEU A 240 -14.43 13.74 -30.59
C LEU A 240 -15.47 13.98 -31.69
N MET A 241 -16.57 14.68 -31.37
CA MET A 241 -17.61 15.04 -32.35
C MET A 241 -17.21 16.24 -33.22
N ASP A 242 -16.43 17.18 -32.68
CA ASP A 242 -16.05 18.44 -33.33
C ASP A 242 -14.80 18.33 -34.24
N LYS A 243 -14.17 17.14 -34.32
CA LYS A 243 -13.02 16.86 -35.21
C LYS A 243 -13.35 16.95 -36.71
N SER A 244 -14.53 17.43 -37.09
CA SER A 244 -14.93 17.65 -38.47
C SER A 244 -14.59 19.05 -39.01
N ASN A 245 -14.06 20.00 -38.22
CA ASN A 245 -13.58 21.30 -38.73
C ASN A 245 -12.33 21.83 -37.98
N PRO A 246 -11.12 21.78 -38.57
CA PRO A 246 -9.92 22.32 -37.95
C PRO A 246 -9.86 23.85 -38.17
N THR A 247 -10.44 24.62 -37.25
CA THR A 247 -10.27 26.08 -37.25
C THR A 247 -9.14 26.43 -36.29
N ALA A 248 -7.99 26.81 -36.85
CA ALA A 248 -6.82 27.27 -36.12
C ALA A 248 -7.15 28.59 -35.41
N ASN A 249 -7.10 28.60 -34.07
CA ASN A 249 -7.00 29.84 -33.33
C ASN A 249 -6.03 29.66 -32.15
N ASP A 250 -4.85 30.24 -32.36
CA ASP A 250 -3.84 30.51 -31.35
C ASP A 250 -4.36 31.60 -30.41
N SER A 251 -4.54 31.25 -29.15
CA SER A 251 -4.74 32.23 -28.08
C SER A 251 -3.96 31.79 -26.85
N GLN A 252 -2.68 32.15 -26.84
CA GLN A 252 -1.83 32.09 -25.67
C GLN A 252 -2.26 33.18 -24.68
N HIS A 253 -2.97 32.78 -23.63
CA HIS A 253 -3.19 33.64 -22.46
C HIS A 253 -2.32 33.17 -21.30
N SER A 254 -1.24 33.91 -21.06
CA SER A 254 -0.33 33.74 -19.94
C SER A 254 -0.98 34.20 -18.63
N LEU A 255 -1.27 33.27 -17.71
CA LEU A 255 -1.69 33.55 -16.35
C LEU A 255 -0.54 33.20 -15.39
N SER A 256 0.31 34.20 -15.11
CA SER A 256 1.39 34.16 -14.12
C SER A 256 1.01 34.99 -12.90
N SER A 257 0.13 34.43 -12.08
CA SER A 257 0.14 34.63 -10.63
C SER A 257 -0.23 33.26 -10.05
N ASN A 258 0.26 32.88 -8.88
CA ASN A 258 0.03 31.55 -8.31
C ASN A 258 -1.19 31.62 -7.36
N PRO A 259 -2.46 31.57 -7.83
CA PRO A 259 -3.66 31.62 -6.99
C PRO A 259 -3.81 30.38 -6.11
N ALA A 260 -2.90 29.40 -6.22
CA ALA A 260 -2.94 28.14 -5.50
C ALA A 260 -2.86 28.30 -3.97
N LEU A 261 -2.29 29.38 -3.45
CA LEU A 261 -2.08 29.55 -2.00
C LEU A 261 -3.32 29.98 -1.20
N LYS A 262 -4.44 30.34 -1.85
CA LYS A 262 -5.66 30.82 -1.16
C LYS A 262 -6.90 29.95 -1.36
N ALA A 263 -6.80 28.89 -2.15
CA ALA A 263 -7.96 28.02 -2.37
C ALA A 263 -8.27 27.21 -1.09
N PRO A 264 -9.55 27.01 -0.75
CA PRO A 264 -9.95 26.06 0.28
C PRO A 264 -9.32 24.68 0.04
N ILE A 265 -8.99 23.98 1.13
CA ILE A 265 -8.32 22.67 1.08
C ILE A 265 -9.09 21.66 0.23
N GLU A 266 -10.42 21.76 0.23
CA GLU A 266 -11.30 20.88 -0.52
C GLU A 266 -11.07 21.01 -2.04
N ILE A 267 -10.85 22.24 -2.51
CA ILE A 267 -10.57 22.53 -3.91
C ILE A 267 -9.17 22.01 -4.28
N LEU A 268 -8.19 22.20 -3.40
CA LEU A 268 -6.83 21.75 -3.63
C LEU A 268 -6.75 20.23 -3.76
N VAL A 269 -7.38 19.50 -2.84
CA VAL A 269 -7.42 18.03 -2.84
C VAL A 269 -8.16 17.53 -4.09
N ALA A 270 -9.36 18.04 -4.38
CA ALA A 270 -10.14 17.60 -5.54
C ALA A 270 -9.37 17.84 -6.86
N ARG A 271 -8.72 19.00 -7.02
CA ARG A 271 -7.89 19.31 -8.18
C ARG A 271 -6.71 18.36 -8.31
N HIS A 272 -6.07 17.99 -7.19
CA HIS A 272 -4.98 17.03 -7.18
C HIS A 272 -5.45 15.63 -7.59
N LEU A 273 -6.56 15.13 -7.02
CA LEU A 273 -7.14 13.83 -7.38
C LEU A 273 -7.52 13.73 -8.86
N LEU A 274 -7.92 14.85 -9.48
CA LEU A 274 -8.24 14.91 -10.90
C LEU A 274 -7.03 14.72 -11.84
N LYS A 275 -5.80 14.76 -11.33
CA LYS A 275 -4.60 14.47 -12.11
C LYS A 275 -4.49 12.98 -12.48
N PHE A 276 -5.01 12.08 -11.64
CA PHE A 276 -4.94 10.64 -11.85
C PHE A 276 -6.07 10.14 -12.74
N GLU A 277 -5.74 9.81 -13.99
CA GLU A 277 -6.74 9.38 -14.97
C GLU A 277 -7.40 8.05 -14.60
N LYS A 278 -6.60 7.09 -14.11
CA LYS A 278 -7.04 5.74 -13.75
C LYS A 278 -7.70 5.65 -12.36
N LEU A 279 -7.58 6.69 -11.54
CA LEU A 279 -8.15 6.70 -10.19
C LEU A 279 -9.68 6.60 -10.26
N HIS A 280 -10.21 5.52 -9.68
CA HIS A 280 -11.64 5.22 -9.67
C HIS A 280 -12.18 4.96 -8.26
N THR A 281 -11.32 4.67 -7.27
CA THR A 281 -11.73 4.48 -5.88
C THR A 281 -10.95 5.43 -4.97
N VAL A 282 -11.67 6.26 -4.21
CA VAL A 282 -11.09 7.20 -3.26
C VAL A 282 -11.77 7.09 -1.89
N TRP A 283 -10.96 7.03 -0.84
CA TRP A 283 -11.40 7.16 0.56
C TRP A 283 -10.52 8.19 1.27
N LEU A 284 -11.14 9.15 1.95
CA LEU A 284 -10.46 10.29 2.60
C LEU A 284 -10.65 10.36 4.13
N GLY A 285 -11.10 9.28 4.78
CA GLY A 285 -11.33 9.25 6.24
C GLY A 285 -12.77 8.96 6.67
N HIS A 286 -13.73 8.94 5.75
CA HIS A 286 -15.15 8.74 6.08
C HIS A 286 -15.85 7.75 5.15
N GLN A 287 -15.94 8.06 3.87
CA GLN A 287 -16.66 7.24 2.89
C GLN A 287 -15.77 6.89 1.71
N THR A 288 -15.89 5.66 1.23
CA THR A 288 -15.28 5.22 -0.02
C THR A 288 -16.23 5.59 -1.14
N LEU A 289 -15.77 6.39 -2.09
CA LEU A 289 -16.53 6.71 -3.29
C LEU A 289 -15.92 6.01 -4.50
N PHE A 290 -16.78 5.33 -5.25
CA PHE A 290 -16.47 4.72 -6.52
C PHE A 290 -16.97 5.62 -7.65
N SER A 291 -16.07 6.01 -8.55
CA SER A 291 -16.42 6.65 -9.81
C SER A 291 -16.37 5.59 -10.91
N PRO A 292 -17.50 5.19 -11.52
CA PRO A 292 -17.46 4.30 -12.68
C PRO A 292 -16.67 4.95 -13.83
N HIS A 293 -15.95 4.12 -14.58
CA HIS A 293 -15.24 4.51 -15.80
C HIS A 293 -16.21 4.86 -16.93
#